data_AF-A0A7C7GA09-F1
#
_entry.id   AF-A0A7C7GA09-F1
#
_cell.length_a   1.000
_cell.length_b   1.000
_cell.length_c   1.000
_cell.angle_alpha   90.00
_cell.angle_beta   90.00
_cell.angle_gamma   90.00
#
_symmetry.space_group_name_H-M   'P 1'
#
loop_
_entity.id
_entity.type
_entity.pdbx_description
1 polymer ?
#
loop_
_entity_poly.entity_id
_entity_poly.type
_entity_poly.pdbx_seq_one_letter_code
_entity_poly.pdbx_strand_id
1 'polypeptide(L)'
;MQREPAALRMADPGVRAQFTEEARFQSWLDVEAALAQAQADLGVIPRPAADEITRKARLSFLDINAIHEGLAKTGHPLVPLIWELDRVCDGDGGGWAHWGATTQNITQTGKLLMLREAHRIYLSQLAQILTVLANLAEETKDYALPGRTHGQHAVPATFGYKVAVWIDELCRHVERLQGCEDRVFVAMLGGGAGTLASLGEVGLEIQDLMARKLDMKPMTMPARTTGDHLCEYVTLLGMLASTCSKMGGEVFTLMKQEFGEVEEPVPPGTVGSSTMPQKRNPKLAQDIVAVA
;
A
#
# COMPACT_ATOMS: atom_id res chain seq x y z
N MET A 1 -10.10 -11.66 -9.76
CA MET A 1 -9.17 -11.11 -10.78
C MET A 1 -8.37 -12.29 -11.34
N GLN A 2 -8.49 -12.59 -12.64
CA GLN A 2 -7.67 -13.64 -13.26
C GLN A 2 -6.19 -13.30 -13.03
N ARG A 3 -5.38 -14.29 -12.62
CA ARG A 3 -3.93 -14.06 -12.46
C ARG A 3 -3.36 -13.82 -13.84
N GLU A 4 -2.84 -12.62 -14.10
CA GLU A 4 -2.02 -12.40 -15.29
C GLU A 4 -0.87 -13.43 -15.31
N PRO A 5 -0.51 -14.00 -16.46
CA PRO A 5 0.59 -14.96 -16.55
C PRO A 5 1.92 -14.43 -15.99
N ALA A 6 2.17 -13.12 -16.05
CA ALA A 6 3.34 -12.48 -15.44
C ALA A 6 3.36 -12.61 -13.90
N ALA A 7 2.19 -12.62 -13.26
CA ALA A 7 2.08 -12.82 -11.81
C ALA A 7 2.52 -14.21 -11.34
N LEU A 8 2.69 -15.19 -12.25
CA LEU A 8 3.23 -16.51 -11.91
C LEU A 8 4.76 -16.51 -11.82
N ARG A 9 5.42 -15.47 -12.35
CA ARG A 9 6.88 -15.32 -12.34
C ARG A 9 7.40 -14.50 -11.17
N MET A 10 6.53 -13.74 -10.50
CA MET A 10 6.88 -12.89 -9.38
C MET A 10 6.24 -13.41 -8.10
N ALA A 11 7.07 -13.70 -7.10
CA ALA A 11 6.58 -13.99 -5.76
C ALA A 11 5.90 -12.74 -5.19
N ASP A 12 4.73 -12.91 -4.57
CA ASP A 12 4.08 -11.83 -3.86
C ASP A 12 4.78 -11.63 -2.50
N PRO A 13 5.35 -10.45 -2.21
CA PRO A 13 6.01 -10.16 -0.93
C PRO A 13 5.01 -9.99 0.24
N GLY A 14 3.74 -10.34 0.04
CA GLY A 14 2.66 -10.16 1.02
C GLY A 14 1.75 -8.96 0.74
N VAL A 15 1.90 -8.30 -0.41
CA VAL A 15 1.09 -7.13 -0.78
C VAL A 15 -0.34 -7.56 -1.10
N ARG A 16 -0.54 -8.69 -1.80
CA ARG A 16 -1.91 -9.14 -2.16
C ARG A 16 -2.75 -9.45 -0.92
N ALA A 17 -2.12 -10.00 0.12
CA ALA A 17 -2.78 -10.29 1.39
C ALA A 17 -3.38 -9.02 2.03
N GLN A 18 -2.80 -7.84 1.78
CA GLN A 18 -3.32 -6.57 2.29
C GLN A 18 -4.54 -6.06 1.53
N PHE A 19 -4.83 -6.59 0.33
CA PHE A 19 -5.90 -6.11 -0.55
C PHE A 19 -6.99 -7.16 -0.81
N THR A 20 -7.12 -8.15 0.06
CA THR A 20 -8.25 -9.09 0.02
C THR A 20 -9.51 -8.47 0.61
N GLU A 21 -10.65 -9.14 0.41
CA GLU A 21 -11.91 -8.72 1.04
C GLU A 21 -11.86 -8.87 2.55
N GLU A 22 -11.25 -9.96 3.03
CA GLU A 22 -11.07 -10.24 4.45
C GLU A 22 -10.22 -9.15 5.12
N ALA A 23 -9.10 -8.77 4.50
CA ALA A 23 -8.28 -7.66 4.99
C ALA A 23 -9.05 -6.34 5.03
N ARG A 24 -9.91 -6.09 4.03
CA ARG A 24 -10.77 -4.91 3.99
C ARG A 24 -11.78 -4.91 5.13
N PHE A 25 -12.53 -5.99 5.33
CA PHE A 25 -13.50 -6.07 6.41
C PHE A 25 -12.82 -5.99 7.78
N GLN A 26 -11.68 -6.67 7.97
CA GLN A 26 -10.92 -6.55 9.21
C GLN A 26 -10.46 -5.11 9.45
N SER A 27 -9.97 -4.41 8.43
CA SER A 27 -9.56 -3.00 8.58
C SER A 27 -10.71 -2.09 9.01
N TRP A 28 -11.95 -2.38 8.61
CA TRP A 28 -13.13 -1.62 9.05
C TRP A 28 -13.46 -1.93 10.51
N LEU A 29 -13.39 -3.20 10.92
CA LEU A 29 -13.56 -3.62 12.31
C LEU A 29 -12.49 -2.98 13.22
N ASP A 30 -11.24 -2.90 12.77
CA ASP A 30 -10.15 -2.27 13.53
C ASP A 30 -10.44 -0.78 13.79
N VAL A 31 -11.02 -0.08 12.81
CA VAL A 31 -11.42 1.33 12.96
C VAL A 31 -12.62 1.47 13.89
N GLU A 32 -13.62 0.58 13.80
CA GLU A 32 -14.76 0.55 14.73
C GLU A 32 -14.31 0.32 16.18
N ALA A 33 -13.39 -0.61 16.40
CA ALA A 33 -12.81 -0.86 17.72
C ALA A 33 -12.06 0.37 18.26
N ALA A 34 -11.23 1.00 17.42
CA ALA A 34 -10.50 2.20 17.80
C ALA A 34 -11.44 3.38 18.13
N LEU A 35 -12.51 3.56 17.35
CA LEU A 35 -13.54 4.56 17.59
C LEU A 35 -14.26 4.32 18.92
N ALA A 36 -14.74 3.10 19.16
CA ALA A 36 -15.46 2.74 20.37
C ALA A 36 -14.58 2.97 21.62
N GLN A 37 -13.32 2.56 21.58
CA GLN A 37 -12.38 2.82 22.67
C GLN A 37 -12.15 4.31 22.89
N ALA A 38 -11.97 5.10 21.83
CA ALA A 38 -11.75 6.54 21.93
C ALA A 38 -12.96 7.25 22.54
N GLN A 39 -14.17 6.81 22.18
CA GLN A 39 -15.41 7.31 22.77
C GLN A 39 -15.54 6.95 24.25
N ALA A 40 -15.19 5.73 24.64
CA ALA A 40 -15.22 5.32 26.04
C ALA A 40 -14.17 6.02 26.90
N ASP A 41 -13.02 6.40 26.32
CA ASP A 41 -11.98 7.20 26.99
C ASP A 41 -12.51 8.59 27.39
N LEU A 42 -13.50 9.12 26.67
CA LEU A 42 -14.16 10.39 26.96
C LEU A 42 -15.56 10.24 27.58
N GLY A 43 -15.98 9.01 27.91
CA GLY A 43 -17.29 8.75 28.51
C GLY A 43 -18.50 8.95 27.58
N VAL A 44 -18.29 8.99 26.26
CA VAL A 44 -19.36 9.15 25.26
C VAL A 44 -20.19 7.87 25.13
N ILE A 45 -19.53 6.71 25.21
CA ILE A 45 -20.19 5.40 25.29
C ILE A 45 -19.73 4.66 26.55
N PRO A 46 -20.51 3.70 27.08
CA PRO A 46 -20.11 2.91 28.24
C PRO A 46 -18.82 2.12 27.99
N ARG A 47 -17.87 2.15 28.92
CA ARG A 47 -16.62 1.36 28.83
C ARG A 47 -16.86 -0.13 28.53
N PRO A 48 -17.80 -0.83 29.19
CA PRO A 48 -18.05 -2.24 28.88
C PRO A 48 -18.50 -2.48 27.43
N ALA A 49 -19.22 -1.54 26.82
CA ALA A 49 -19.63 -1.64 25.42
C ALA A 49 -18.42 -1.52 24.47
N ALA A 50 -17.52 -0.57 24.73
CA ALA A 50 -16.30 -0.41 23.94
C ALA A 50 -15.35 -1.61 24.05
N ASP A 51 -15.21 -2.18 25.25
CA ASP A 51 -14.39 -3.36 25.48
C ASP A 51 -14.97 -4.57 24.72
N GLU A 52 -16.30 -4.71 24.71
CA GLU A 52 -16.98 -5.77 23.99
C GLU A 52 -16.86 -5.64 22.47
N ILE A 53 -17.12 -4.44 21.92
CA ILE A 53 -16.93 -4.14 20.49
C ILE A 53 -15.49 -4.46 20.09
N THR A 54 -14.51 -3.99 20.87
CA THR A 54 -13.08 -4.26 20.60
C THR A 54 -12.79 -5.76 20.57
N ARG A 55 -13.33 -6.51 21.54
CA ARG A 55 -13.10 -7.95 21.63
C ARG A 55 -13.69 -8.69 20.44
N LYS A 56 -14.87 -8.25 19.96
CA LYS A 56 -15.64 -8.90 18.88
C LYS A 56 -15.34 -8.36 17.48
N ALA A 57 -14.59 -7.27 17.36
CA ALA A 57 -14.08 -6.70 16.11
C ALA A 57 -13.00 -7.58 15.44
N ARG A 58 -13.30 -8.87 15.26
CA ARG A 58 -12.47 -9.84 14.56
C ARG A 58 -13.34 -10.56 13.55
N LEU A 59 -12.93 -10.53 12.29
CA LEU A 59 -13.69 -11.11 11.18
C LEU A 59 -14.03 -12.59 11.41
N SER A 60 -13.17 -13.32 12.12
CA SER A 60 -13.38 -14.73 12.50
C SER A 60 -14.63 -14.98 13.37
N PHE A 61 -15.22 -13.95 13.97
CA PHE A 61 -16.45 -14.08 14.75
C PHE A 61 -17.72 -13.81 13.93
N LEU A 62 -17.61 -13.18 12.76
CA LEU A 62 -18.74 -12.71 11.97
C LEU A 62 -19.15 -13.75 10.92
N ASP A 63 -20.42 -13.75 10.52
CA ASP A 63 -20.92 -14.57 9.41
C ASP A 63 -20.74 -13.82 8.09
N ILE A 64 -19.73 -14.23 7.30
CA ILE A 64 -19.43 -13.61 6.01
C ILE A 64 -20.59 -13.71 5.01
N ASN A 65 -21.34 -14.81 5.02
CA ASN A 65 -22.46 -14.98 4.10
C ASN A 65 -23.59 -14.01 4.45
N ALA A 66 -23.86 -13.82 5.75
CA ALA A 66 -24.84 -12.84 6.22
C ALA A 66 -24.43 -11.40 5.82
N ILE A 67 -23.13 -11.07 5.91
CA ILE A 67 -22.61 -9.78 5.43
C ILE A 67 -22.88 -9.64 3.93
N HIS A 68 -22.52 -10.63 3.11
CA HIS A 68 -22.72 -10.59 1.66
C HIS A 68 -24.19 -10.45 1.26
N GLU A 69 -25.08 -11.24 1.88
CA GLU A 69 -26.53 -11.15 1.66
C GLU A 69 -27.07 -9.76 2.03
N GLY A 70 -26.62 -9.21 3.17
CA GLY A 70 -26.98 -7.87 3.61
C GLY A 70 -26.46 -6.78 2.66
N LEU A 71 -25.23 -6.91 2.17
CA LEU A 71 -24.65 -5.97 1.19
C LEU A 71 -25.44 -5.98 -0.11
N ALA A 72 -25.76 -7.16 -0.63
CA ALA A 72 -26.55 -7.32 -1.86
C ALA A 72 -27.97 -6.76 -1.71
N LYS A 73 -28.60 -6.94 -0.53
CA LYS A 73 -29.96 -6.47 -0.26
C LYS A 73 -30.05 -4.96 -0.02
N THR A 74 -29.10 -4.38 0.71
CA THR A 74 -29.18 -2.97 1.15
C THR A 74 -28.53 -2.01 0.17
N GLY A 75 -27.56 -2.47 -0.63
CA GLY A 75 -26.71 -1.61 -1.45
C GLY A 75 -25.78 -0.69 -0.65
N HIS A 76 -25.76 -0.81 0.69
CA HIS A 76 -24.97 0.05 1.56
C HIS A 76 -23.64 -0.66 1.91
N PRO A 77 -22.46 -0.03 1.74
CA PRO A 77 -21.18 -0.75 1.68
C PRO A 77 -20.59 -1.19 3.04
N LEU A 78 -21.18 -0.79 4.17
CA LEU A 78 -20.64 -1.06 5.51
C LEU A 78 -21.67 -1.61 6.51
N VAL A 79 -22.87 -1.01 6.58
CA VAL A 79 -23.92 -1.35 7.57
C VAL A 79 -24.13 -2.85 7.82
N PRO A 80 -24.18 -3.75 6.81
CA PRO A 80 -24.28 -5.19 7.07
C PRO A 80 -23.13 -5.78 7.92
N LEU A 81 -21.90 -5.25 7.79
CA LEU A 81 -20.78 -5.60 8.67
C LEU A 81 -21.05 -5.14 10.12
N ILE A 82 -21.63 -3.94 10.29
CA ILE A 82 -21.95 -3.39 11.62
C ILE A 82 -23.07 -4.20 12.29
N TRP A 83 -24.08 -4.64 11.52
CA TRP A 83 -25.11 -5.54 12.05
C TRP A 83 -24.54 -6.86 12.52
N GLU A 84 -23.60 -7.44 11.77
CA GLU A 84 -22.95 -8.67 12.21
C GLU A 84 -22.05 -8.45 13.42
N LEU A 85 -21.35 -7.32 13.51
CA LEU A 85 -20.59 -6.94 14.71
C LEU A 85 -21.49 -6.78 15.93
N ASP A 86 -22.63 -6.10 15.79
CA ASP A 86 -23.63 -5.95 16.84
C ASP A 86 -24.17 -7.31 17.29
N ARG A 87 -24.58 -8.17 16.34
CA ARG A 87 -25.12 -9.51 16.61
C ARG A 87 -24.18 -10.40 17.42
N VAL A 88 -22.86 -10.29 17.21
CA VAL A 88 -21.89 -11.12 17.91
C VAL A 88 -21.48 -10.54 19.27
N CYS A 89 -21.80 -9.29 19.57
CA CYS A 89 -21.54 -8.69 20.87
C CYS A 89 -22.48 -9.26 21.95
N ASP A 90 -21.94 -9.48 23.13
CA ASP A 90 -22.72 -9.91 24.30
C ASP A 90 -23.42 -8.70 24.95
N GLY A 91 -24.68 -8.88 25.35
CA GLY A 91 -25.50 -7.82 25.95
C GLY A 91 -25.81 -6.66 25.00
N ASP A 92 -26.02 -5.46 25.54
CA ASP A 92 -26.37 -4.26 24.76
C ASP A 92 -25.12 -3.51 24.22
N GLY A 93 -23.94 -4.16 24.22
CA GLY A 93 -22.69 -3.53 23.83
C GLY A 93 -22.60 -3.20 22.34
N GLY A 94 -23.14 -4.07 21.48
CA GLY A 94 -23.06 -3.97 20.03
C GLY A 94 -23.80 -2.75 19.45
N GLY A 95 -24.88 -2.30 20.09
CA GLY A 95 -25.66 -1.14 19.66
C GLY A 95 -24.90 0.20 19.70
N TRP A 96 -23.72 0.23 20.33
CA TRP A 96 -22.82 1.37 20.35
C TRP A 96 -21.79 1.36 19.20
N ALA A 97 -21.71 0.29 18.42
CA ALA A 97 -20.85 0.24 17.25
C ALA A 97 -21.24 1.35 16.26
N HIS A 98 -20.25 1.92 15.56
CA HIS A 98 -20.45 3.00 14.59
C HIS A 98 -21.05 4.31 15.16
N TRP A 99 -21.07 4.50 16.48
CA TRP A 99 -21.74 5.65 17.10
C TRP A 99 -21.18 6.99 16.62
N GLY A 100 -22.04 7.83 16.06
CA GLY A 100 -21.70 9.18 15.60
C GLY A 100 -20.75 9.25 14.38
N ALA A 101 -20.27 8.13 13.86
CA ALA A 101 -19.49 8.07 12.63
C ALA A 101 -20.39 8.02 11.38
N THR A 102 -19.75 8.13 10.21
CA THR A 102 -20.36 7.81 8.93
C THR A 102 -19.54 6.73 8.24
N THR A 103 -20.17 5.97 7.34
CA THR A 103 -19.55 4.95 6.50
C THR A 103 -18.22 5.37 5.89
N GLN A 104 -18.13 6.60 5.41
CA GLN A 104 -16.91 7.11 4.78
C GLN A 104 -15.73 7.20 5.78
N ASN A 105 -15.98 7.57 7.03
CA ASN A 105 -14.92 7.64 8.06
C ASN A 105 -14.24 6.29 8.26
N ILE A 106 -15.05 5.24 8.37
CA ILE A 106 -14.58 3.87 8.61
C ILE A 106 -13.90 3.30 7.36
N THR A 107 -14.57 3.42 6.22
CA THR A 107 -14.09 2.80 4.97
C THR A 107 -12.81 3.46 4.44
N GLN A 108 -12.68 4.79 4.55
CA GLN A 108 -11.46 5.49 4.11
C GLN A 108 -10.30 5.29 5.09
N THR A 109 -10.55 5.33 6.40
CA THR A 109 -9.50 5.03 7.39
C THR A 109 -9.00 3.59 7.23
N GLY A 110 -9.90 2.62 7.08
CA GLY A 110 -9.53 1.22 6.85
C GLY A 110 -8.72 1.02 5.56
N LYS A 111 -9.09 1.73 4.48
CA LYS A 111 -8.29 1.73 3.24
C LYS A 111 -6.86 2.25 3.47
N LEU A 112 -6.70 3.30 4.28
CA LEU A 112 -5.38 3.85 4.60
C LEU A 112 -4.57 2.92 5.52
N LEU A 113 -5.22 2.17 6.42
CA LEU A 113 -4.56 1.10 7.19
C LEU A 113 -3.97 0.04 6.25
N MET A 114 -4.78 -0.50 5.32
CA MET A 114 -4.33 -1.48 4.33
C MET A 114 -3.17 -0.94 3.49
N LEU A 115 -3.28 0.32 3.06
CA LEU A 115 -2.26 0.98 2.24
C LEU A 115 -0.94 1.20 3.01
N ARG A 116 -1.01 1.49 4.31
CA ARG A 116 0.16 1.65 5.18
C ARG A 116 0.90 0.33 5.37
N GLU A 117 0.20 -0.80 5.48
CA GLU A 117 0.88 -2.11 5.53
C GLU A 117 1.59 -2.41 4.20
N ALA A 118 0.96 -2.14 3.06
CA ALA A 118 1.62 -2.26 1.76
C ALA A 118 2.83 -1.29 1.64
N HIS A 119 2.71 -0.07 2.15
CA HIS A 119 3.77 0.93 2.17
C HIS A 119 5.03 0.43 2.91
N ARG A 120 4.86 -0.19 4.09
CA ARG A 120 5.96 -0.78 4.85
C ARG A 120 6.67 -1.88 4.06
N ILE A 121 5.93 -2.70 3.31
CA ILE A 121 6.50 -3.71 2.42
C ILE A 121 7.33 -3.03 1.32
N TYR A 122 6.82 -1.98 0.69
CA TYR A 122 7.55 -1.25 -0.36
C TYR A 122 8.85 -0.62 0.15
N LEU A 123 8.84 0.02 1.32
CA LEU A 123 10.07 0.55 1.94
C LEU A 123 11.10 -0.54 2.24
N SER A 124 10.65 -1.71 2.73
CA SER A 124 11.52 -2.87 2.96
C SER A 124 12.14 -3.40 1.66
N GLN A 125 11.34 -3.50 0.59
CA GLN A 125 11.83 -3.92 -0.72
C GLN A 125 12.81 -2.89 -1.31
N LEU A 126 12.54 -1.60 -1.17
CA LEU A 126 13.47 -0.53 -1.59
C LEU A 126 14.81 -0.63 -0.86
N ALA A 127 14.81 -0.90 0.45
CA ALA A 127 16.05 -1.10 1.21
C ALA A 127 16.86 -2.31 0.69
N GLN A 128 16.19 -3.41 0.35
CA GLN A 128 16.83 -4.59 -0.25
C GLN A 128 17.41 -4.27 -1.63
N ILE A 129 16.65 -3.57 -2.49
CA ILE A 129 17.09 -3.14 -3.81
C ILE A 129 18.32 -2.24 -3.68
N LEU A 130 18.28 -1.24 -2.82
CA LEU A 130 19.40 -0.33 -2.58
C LEU A 130 20.65 -1.07 -2.10
N THR A 131 20.50 -2.09 -1.26
CA THR A 131 21.62 -2.93 -0.80
C THR A 131 22.25 -3.71 -1.97
N VAL A 132 21.41 -4.32 -2.82
CA VAL A 132 21.88 -5.06 -4.00
C VAL A 132 22.56 -4.12 -5.00
N LEU A 133 21.98 -2.96 -5.27
CA LEU A 133 22.55 -1.97 -6.18
C LEU A 133 23.85 -1.39 -5.63
N ALA A 134 23.97 -1.15 -4.32
CA ALA A 134 25.21 -0.67 -3.71
C ALA A 134 26.35 -1.66 -3.91
N ASN A 135 26.10 -2.95 -3.68
CA ASN A 135 27.09 -4.00 -3.95
C ASN A 135 27.48 -4.06 -5.42
N LEU A 136 26.48 -4.01 -6.32
CA LEU A 136 26.72 -4.02 -7.77
C LEU A 136 27.51 -2.78 -8.23
N ALA A 137 27.21 -1.60 -7.68
CA ALA A 137 27.93 -0.37 -7.98
C ALA A 137 29.40 -0.47 -7.58
N GLU A 138 29.68 -1.01 -6.38
CA GLU A 138 31.04 -1.18 -5.89
C GLU A 138 31.82 -2.24 -6.69
N GLU A 139 31.20 -3.39 -6.99
CA GLU A 139 31.81 -4.47 -7.78
C GLU A 139 32.20 -3.99 -9.19
N THR A 140 31.34 -3.17 -9.80
CA THR A 140 31.47 -2.76 -11.20
C THR A 140 32.00 -1.35 -11.39
N LYS A 141 32.53 -0.73 -10.32
CA LYS A 141 33.01 0.67 -10.33
C LYS A 141 34.11 0.93 -11.36
N ASP A 142 34.90 -0.09 -11.70
CA ASP A 142 36.01 -0.03 -12.66
C ASP A 142 35.67 -0.67 -14.02
N TYR A 143 34.42 -1.14 -14.22
CA TYR A 143 34.00 -1.79 -15.47
C TYR A 143 33.69 -0.73 -16.51
N ALA A 144 34.68 -0.41 -17.35
CA ALA A 144 34.56 0.62 -18.37
C ALA A 144 33.53 0.25 -19.45
N LEU A 145 32.72 1.24 -19.83
CA LEU A 145 31.77 1.17 -20.94
C LEU A 145 31.72 2.52 -21.68
N PRO A 146 31.31 2.54 -22.96
CA PRO A 146 31.06 3.81 -23.63
C PRO A 146 29.86 4.51 -22.98
N GLY A 147 30.03 5.76 -22.54
CA GLY A 147 28.89 6.60 -22.20
C GLY A 147 27.96 6.72 -23.40
N ARG A 148 26.65 6.85 -23.19
CA ARG A 148 25.67 6.97 -24.28
C ARG A 148 24.76 8.18 -24.08
N THR A 149 24.76 9.09 -25.05
CA THR A 149 23.86 10.25 -25.11
C THR A 149 23.18 10.26 -26.47
N HIS A 150 21.86 10.47 -26.52
CA HIS A 150 21.06 10.36 -27.76
C HIS A 150 21.26 9.04 -28.53
N GLY A 151 21.58 7.95 -27.81
CA GLY A 151 21.90 6.64 -28.41
C GLY A 151 23.26 6.55 -29.12
N GLN A 152 24.10 7.58 -29.02
CA GLN A 152 25.45 7.62 -29.60
C GLN A 152 26.52 7.44 -28.52
N HIS A 153 27.68 6.90 -28.89
CA HIS A 153 28.83 6.85 -27.99
C HIS A 153 29.30 8.26 -27.61
N ALA A 154 29.55 8.43 -26.31
CA ALA A 154 30.12 9.61 -25.68
C ALA A 154 31.44 9.24 -24.98
N VAL A 155 31.93 10.12 -24.11
CA VAL A 155 33.14 9.85 -23.31
C VAL A 155 32.97 8.59 -22.43
N PRO A 156 34.07 7.91 -22.04
CA PRO A 156 34.00 6.71 -21.21
C PRO A 156 33.27 6.93 -19.88
N ALA A 157 32.58 5.90 -19.42
CA ALA A 157 31.97 5.80 -18.09
C ALA A 157 32.26 4.41 -17.51
N THR A 158 31.75 4.13 -16.30
CA THR A 158 31.78 2.77 -15.74
C THR A 158 30.37 2.27 -15.45
N PHE A 159 30.19 0.95 -15.41
CA PHE A 159 28.89 0.38 -15.08
C PHE A 159 28.49 0.73 -13.65
N GLY A 160 29.43 0.73 -12.70
CA GLY A 160 29.16 1.12 -11.32
C GLY A 160 28.68 2.57 -11.19
N TYR A 161 29.22 3.50 -11.99
CA TYR A 161 28.69 4.87 -12.06
C TYR A 161 27.22 4.92 -12.50
N LYS A 162 26.84 4.11 -13.51
CA LYS A 162 25.45 4.02 -13.97
C LYS A 162 24.52 3.50 -12.87
N VAL A 163 24.95 2.49 -12.13
CA VAL A 163 24.21 1.95 -10.98
C VAL A 163 24.10 2.99 -9.87
N ALA A 164 25.15 3.76 -9.60
CA ALA A 164 25.12 4.84 -8.61
C ALA A 164 24.08 5.93 -8.95
N VAL A 165 23.86 6.24 -10.22
CA VAL A 165 22.78 7.14 -10.66
C VAL A 165 21.39 6.56 -10.32
N TRP A 166 21.20 5.24 -10.43
CA TRP A 166 19.94 4.59 -10.03
C TRP A 166 19.73 4.64 -8.52
N ILE A 167 20.79 4.39 -7.73
CA ILE A 167 20.76 4.50 -6.27
C ILE A 167 20.33 5.90 -5.85
N ASP A 168 20.95 6.93 -6.41
CA ASP A 168 20.65 8.34 -6.10
C ASP A 168 19.18 8.70 -6.38
N GLU A 169 18.61 8.22 -7.49
CA GLU A 169 17.18 8.39 -7.79
C GLU A 169 16.26 7.65 -6.81
N LEU A 170 16.60 6.42 -6.44
CA LEU A 170 15.83 5.61 -5.49
C LEU A 170 15.88 6.18 -4.07
N CYS A 171 17.02 6.72 -3.63
CA CYS A 171 17.13 7.41 -2.34
C CYS A 171 16.14 8.57 -2.23
N ARG A 172 16.01 9.40 -3.28
CA ARG A 172 14.98 10.46 -3.32
C ARG A 172 13.55 9.91 -3.25
N HIS A 173 13.29 8.73 -3.79
CA HIS A 173 11.97 8.10 -3.65
C HIS A 173 11.71 7.60 -2.23
N VAL A 174 12.72 7.05 -1.55
CA VAL A 174 12.62 6.71 -0.12
C VAL A 174 12.32 7.95 0.71
N GLU A 175 13.03 9.06 0.49
CA GLU A 175 12.77 10.34 1.16
C GLU A 175 11.34 10.84 0.94
N ARG A 176 10.82 10.75 -0.28
CA ARG A 176 9.44 11.16 -0.60
C ARG A 176 8.40 10.26 0.06
N LEU A 177 8.61 8.95 0.03
CA LEU A 177 7.70 7.96 0.60
C LEU A 177 7.63 8.09 2.12
N GLN A 178 8.77 8.20 2.80
CA GLN A 178 8.80 8.45 4.24
C GLN A 178 8.24 9.84 4.58
N GLY A 179 8.62 10.85 3.79
CA GLY A 179 8.19 12.23 3.99
C GLY A 179 6.70 12.48 3.77
N CYS A 180 5.95 11.56 3.14
CA CYS A 180 4.51 11.67 2.95
C CYS A 180 3.68 10.96 4.03
N GLU A 181 4.28 10.12 4.88
CA GLU A 181 3.54 9.25 5.82
C GLU A 181 2.52 10.03 6.66
N ASP A 182 2.93 11.15 7.27
CA ASP A 182 2.08 11.99 8.12
C ASP A 182 0.95 12.70 7.34
N ARG A 183 1.10 12.91 6.04
CA ARG A 183 0.06 13.53 5.18
C ARG A 183 -0.89 12.51 4.58
N VAL A 184 -0.39 11.30 4.29
CA VAL A 184 -1.12 10.24 3.60
C VAL A 184 -1.92 9.37 4.58
N PHE A 185 -1.29 8.94 5.67
CA PHE A 185 -1.84 7.96 6.59
C PHE A 185 -2.53 8.64 7.77
N VAL A 186 -3.68 9.25 7.49
CA VAL A 186 -4.51 9.94 8.48
C VAL A 186 -5.77 9.14 8.87
N ALA A 187 -6.10 9.13 10.15
CA ALA A 187 -7.36 8.61 10.66
C ALA A 187 -8.46 9.65 10.45
N MET A 188 -9.56 9.23 9.82
CA MET A 188 -10.62 10.12 9.37
C MET A 188 -11.85 10.01 10.25
N LEU A 189 -12.21 11.11 10.93
CA LEU A 189 -13.48 11.26 11.62
C LEU A 189 -14.10 12.62 11.30
N GLY A 190 -15.37 12.62 10.90
CA GLY A 190 -16.09 13.85 10.56
C GLY A 190 -17.60 13.76 10.67
N GLY A 191 -18.15 12.57 10.93
CA GLY A 191 -19.59 12.35 10.96
C GLY A 191 -20.26 12.56 9.60
N GLY A 192 -21.58 12.70 9.61
CA GLY A 192 -22.39 12.73 8.38
C GLY A 192 -22.00 13.80 7.35
N ALA A 193 -21.57 14.99 7.78
CA ALA A 193 -21.25 16.11 6.89
C ALA A 193 -19.80 16.60 6.97
N GLY A 194 -18.94 15.94 7.76
CA GLY A 194 -17.58 16.43 8.05
C GLY A 194 -17.52 17.47 9.17
N THR A 195 -18.64 17.77 9.84
CA THR A 195 -18.74 18.81 10.88
C THR A 195 -18.64 18.28 12.30
N LEU A 196 -18.55 16.95 12.48
CA LEU A 196 -18.59 16.28 13.79
C LEU A 196 -19.87 16.58 14.61
N ALA A 197 -20.93 17.12 14.02
CA ALA A 197 -22.16 17.49 14.74
C ALA A 197 -22.79 16.33 15.51
N SER A 198 -22.62 15.09 15.04
CA SER A 198 -23.07 13.87 15.71
C SER A 198 -22.28 13.51 16.97
N LEU A 199 -21.09 14.08 17.17
CA LEU A 199 -20.19 13.84 18.30
C LEU A 199 -20.03 15.07 19.21
N GLY A 200 -20.58 16.22 18.82
CA GLY A 200 -20.54 17.44 19.60
C GLY A 200 -19.13 18.00 19.81
N GLU A 201 -18.94 18.70 20.94
CA GLU A 201 -17.70 19.44 21.25
C GLU A 201 -16.46 18.53 21.40
N VAL A 202 -16.67 17.25 21.77
CA VAL A 202 -15.58 16.28 21.97
C VAL A 202 -15.13 15.59 20.69
N GLY A 203 -15.77 15.85 19.54
CA GLY A 203 -15.51 15.13 18.29
C GLY A 203 -14.05 15.16 17.81
N LEU A 204 -13.35 16.29 17.99
CA LEU A 204 -11.94 16.41 17.62
C LEU A 204 -11.03 15.58 18.55
N GLU A 205 -11.32 15.58 19.85
CA GLU A 205 -10.56 14.79 20.83
C GLU A 205 -10.77 13.28 20.62
N ILE A 206 -11.98 12.86 20.22
CA ILE A 206 -12.25 11.48 19.80
C ILE A 206 -11.40 11.12 18.60
N GLN A 207 -11.32 11.99 17.57
CA GLN A 207 -10.48 11.72 16.40
C GLN A 207 -9.01 11.54 16.79
N ASP A 208 -8.48 12.39 17.66
CA ASP A 208 -7.10 12.30 18.11
C ASP A 208 -6.81 11.01 18.88
N LEU A 209 -7.72 10.58 19.76
CA LEU A 209 -7.63 9.32 20.48
C LEU A 209 -7.74 8.11 19.55
N MET A 210 -8.68 8.14 18.60
CA MET A 210 -8.84 7.10 17.58
C MET A 210 -7.58 6.98 16.73
N ALA A 211 -7.02 8.10 16.29
CA ALA A 211 -5.79 8.15 15.52
C ALA A 211 -4.61 7.53 16.27
N ARG A 212 -4.43 7.87 17.55
CA ARG A 212 -3.40 7.26 18.41
C ARG A 212 -3.55 5.75 18.52
N LYS A 213 -4.77 5.23 18.67
CA LYS A 213 -5.04 3.79 18.76
C LYS A 213 -4.73 3.05 17.46
N LEU A 214 -4.87 3.74 16.32
CA LEU A 214 -4.56 3.22 14.99
C LEU A 214 -3.10 3.46 14.56
N ASP A 215 -2.28 4.10 15.40
CA ASP A 215 -0.91 4.53 15.07
C ASP A 215 -0.87 5.50 13.86
N MET A 216 -1.88 6.35 13.73
CA MET A 216 -2.05 7.31 12.62
C MET A 216 -2.09 8.75 13.14
N LYS A 217 -1.91 9.72 12.24
CA LYS A 217 -2.22 11.12 12.52
C LYS A 217 -3.73 11.38 12.37
N PRO A 218 -4.33 12.27 13.15
CA PRO A 218 -5.71 12.71 12.89
C PRO A 218 -5.75 13.60 11.64
N MET A 219 -6.91 13.71 10.98
CA MET A 219 -7.10 14.76 9.99
C MET A 219 -6.97 16.14 10.66
N THR A 220 -6.20 17.04 10.05
CA THR A 220 -6.09 18.43 10.54
C THR A 220 -7.42 19.16 10.45
N MET A 221 -8.21 18.89 9.41
CA MET A 221 -9.54 19.44 9.22
C MET A 221 -10.49 18.32 8.80
N PRO A 222 -11.48 17.94 9.64
CA PRO A 222 -12.52 17.00 9.26
C PRO A 222 -13.25 17.43 7.98
N ALA A 223 -13.20 16.57 6.96
CA ALA A 223 -13.85 16.82 5.68
C ALA A 223 -14.35 15.51 5.07
N ARG A 224 -15.37 15.62 4.22
CA ARG A 224 -15.90 14.50 3.41
C ARG A 224 -15.31 14.48 1.99
N THR A 225 -14.72 15.60 1.57
CA THR A 225 -14.38 15.89 0.16
C THR A 225 -12.89 15.90 -0.12
N THR A 226 -12.04 15.73 0.89
CA THR A 226 -10.60 15.65 0.73
C THR A 226 -10.19 14.30 0.15
N GLY A 227 -9.18 14.32 -0.71
CA GLY A 227 -8.64 13.13 -1.38
C GLY A 227 -7.25 13.34 -1.97
N ASP A 228 -6.67 14.52 -1.74
CA ASP A 228 -5.33 14.94 -2.12
C ASP A 228 -4.25 14.02 -1.53
N HIS A 229 -4.45 13.53 -0.29
CA HIS A 229 -3.56 12.56 0.35
C HIS A 229 -3.36 11.27 -0.50
N LEU A 230 -4.44 10.78 -1.15
CA LEU A 230 -4.37 9.57 -1.97
C LEU A 230 -3.77 9.88 -3.33
N CYS A 231 -4.08 11.07 -3.87
CA CYS A 231 -3.48 11.57 -5.10
C CYS A 231 -1.96 11.72 -4.97
N GLU A 232 -1.49 12.27 -3.85
CA GLU A 232 -0.07 12.37 -3.51
C GLU A 232 0.57 10.98 -3.53
N TYR A 233 0.01 10.01 -2.79
CA TYR A 233 0.57 8.67 -2.71
C TYR A 233 0.64 7.96 -4.07
N VAL A 234 -0.43 8.02 -4.87
CA VAL A 234 -0.46 7.41 -6.21
C VAL A 234 0.57 8.07 -7.13
N THR A 235 0.75 9.39 -7.01
CA THR A 235 1.75 10.13 -7.80
C THR A 235 3.17 9.72 -7.40
N LEU A 236 3.45 9.54 -6.10
CA LEU A 236 4.74 9.04 -5.63
C LEU A 236 5.04 7.63 -6.15
N LEU A 237 4.04 6.74 -6.16
CA LEU A 237 4.19 5.41 -6.76
C LEU A 237 4.43 5.50 -8.28
N GLY A 238 3.77 6.41 -8.99
CA GLY A 238 4.00 6.66 -10.42
C GLY A 238 5.42 7.19 -10.69
N MET A 239 5.95 8.06 -9.82
CA MET A 239 7.33 8.52 -9.91
C MET A 239 8.34 7.39 -9.70
N LEU A 240 8.10 6.51 -8.73
CA LEU A 240 8.92 5.32 -8.50
C LEU A 240 8.87 4.37 -9.71
N ALA A 241 7.67 4.10 -10.23
CA ALA A 241 7.46 3.31 -11.42
C ALA A 241 8.25 3.86 -12.62
N SER A 242 8.22 5.17 -12.85
CA SER A 242 9.00 5.81 -13.92
C SER A 242 10.52 5.55 -13.79
N THR A 243 11.07 5.61 -12.59
CA THR A 243 12.48 5.25 -12.34
C THR A 243 12.73 3.76 -12.62
N CYS A 244 11.84 2.86 -12.19
CA CYS A 244 11.94 1.44 -12.50
C CYS A 244 11.90 1.17 -14.01
N SER A 245 11.00 1.84 -14.75
CA SER A 245 10.91 1.75 -16.22
C SER A 245 12.21 2.17 -16.89
N LYS A 246 12.83 3.25 -16.42
CA LYS A 246 14.14 3.71 -16.92
C LYS A 246 15.25 2.70 -16.65
N MET A 247 15.27 2.08 -15.47
CA MET A 247 16.23 1.01 -15.16
C MET A 247 16.00 -0.23 -16.03
N GLY A 248 14.75 -0.68 -16.16
CA GLY A 248 14.37 -1.81 -17.00
C GLY A 248 14.70 -1.58 -18.48
N GLY A 249 14.38 -0.40 -19.02
CA GLY A 249 14.69 -0.02 -20.40
C GLY A 249 16.19 0.00 -20.69
N GLU A 250 17.01 0.36 -19.70
CA GLU A 250 18.46 0.32 -19.82
C GLU A 250 18.99 -1.12 -19.86
N VAL A 251 18.56 -1.99 -18.94
CA VAL A 251 18.93 -3.42 -18.95
C VAL A 251 18.48 -4.09 -20.26
N PHE A 252 17.24 -3.83 -20.69
CA PHE A 252 16.71 -4.28 -21.97
C PHE A 252 17.63 -3.87 -23.13
N THR A 253 18.07 -2.61 -23.13
CA THR A 253 18.94 -2.09 -24.19
C THR A 253 20.28 -2.78 -24.17
N LEU A 254 20.95 -2.84 -23.02
CA LEU A 254 22.29 -3.43 -22.90
C LEU A 254 22.34 -4.94 -23.17
N MET A 255 21.20 -5.64 -23.07
CA MET A 255 21.03 -7.05 -23.45
C MET A 255 20.87 -7.29 -24.96
N LYS A 256 20.69 -6.25 -25.78
CA LYS A 256 20.64 -6.40 -27.24
C LYS A 256 21.96 -6.97 -27.75
N GLN A 257 21.91 -7.79 -28.80
CA GLN A 257 23.08 -8.49 -29.34
C GLN A 257 24.16 -7.52 -29.85
N GLU A 258 23.76 -6.33 -30.29
CA GLU A 258 24.66 -5.27 -30.75
C GLU A 258 25.48 -4.63 -29.62
N PHE A 259 25.05 -4.80 -28.36
CA PHE A 259 25.80 -4.33 -27.19
C PHE A 259 26.38 -5.50 -26.40
N GLY A 260 25.55 -6.42 -25.94
CA GLY A 260 25.97 -7.61 -25.18
C GLY A 260 26.72 -7.27 -23.88
N GLU A 261 26.37 -6.16 -23.22
CA GLU A 261 27.11 -5.62 -22.07
C GLU A 261 26.61 -6.18 -20.73
N VAL A 262 25.33 -6.54 -20.64
CA VAL A 262 24.72 -7.14 -19.44
C VAL A 262 23.75 -8.24 -19.85
N GLU A 263 23.42 -9.13 -18.91
CA GLU A 263 22.42 -10.17 -19.10
C GLU A 263 21.59 -10.39 -17.82
N GLU A 264 20.31 -10.71 -17.98
CA GLU A 264 19.48 -11.22 -16.89
C GLU A 264 19.91 -12.63 -16.46
N PRO A 265 19.69 -13.01 -15.19
CA PRO A 265 19.96 -14.36 -14.71
C PRO A 265 19.16 -15.41 -15.50
N VAL A 266 19.74 -16.60 -15.66
CA VAL A 266 19.11 -17.75 -16.34
C VAL A 266 18.88 -18.89 -15.35
N PRO A 267 17.72 -18.91 -14.65
CA PRO A 267 17.39 -20.02 -13.75
C PRO A 267 17.29 -21.36 -14.50
N PRO A 268 17.62 -22.48 -13.85
CA PRO A 268 17.39 -23.82 -14.40
C PRO A 268 15.95 -23.99 -14.88
N GLY A 269 15.77 -24.59 -16.06
CA GLY A 269 14.44 -24.80 -16.68
C GLY A 269 13.93 -23.61 -17.50
N THR A 270 14.65 -22.49 -17.56
CA THR A 270 14.27 -21.34 -18.40
C THR A 270 14.45 -21.67 -19.88
N VAL A 271 13.35 -21.61 -20.65
CA VAL A 271 13.41 -21.65 -22.12
C VAL A 271 13.65 -20.24 -22.64
N GLY A 272 14.79 -20.01 -23.30
CA GLY A 272 15.14 -18.72 -23.92
C GLY A 272 14.24 -18.42 -25.13
N SER A 273 14.21 -19.33 -26.09
CA SER A 273 13.31 -19.33 -27.24
C SER A 273 12.98 -20.76 -27.65
N SER A 274 11.77 -20.98 -28.16
CA SER A 274 11.33 -22.26 -28.70
C SER A 274 12.05 -22.66 -29.99
N THR A 275 12.70 -21.71 -30.68
CA THR A 275 13.32 -21.93 -32.01
C THR A 275 14.82 -21.61 -32.06
N MET A 276 15.35 -20.82 -31.12
CA MET A 276 16.74 -20.37 -31.13
C MET A 276 17.41 -20.62 -29.76
N PRO A 277 18.20 -21.69 -29.58
CA PRO A 277 18.80 -22.07 -28.30
C PRO A 277 19.67 -20.96 -27.66
N GLN A 278 20.31 -20.13 -28.48
CA GLN A 278 21.14 -19.01 -28.05
C GLN A 278 20.33 -17.75 -27.70
N LYS A 279 19.05 -17.66 -28.07
CA LYS A 279 18.26 -16.44 -27.90
C LYS A 279 17.86 -16.26 -26.44
N ARG A 280 18.45 -15.23 -25.81
CA ARG A 280 18.09 -14.75 -24.47
C ARG A 280 17.20 -13.52 -24.61
N ASN A 281 16.05 -13.52 -23.92
CA ASN A 281 15.13 -12.39 -23.92
C ASN A 281 15.18 -11.69 -22.55
N PRO A 282 15.16 -10.35 -22.50
CA PRO A 282 15.15 -9.55 -21.28
C PRO A 282 13.75 -9.56 -20.62
N LYS A 283 13.34 -10.72 -20.08
CA LYS A 283 11.97 -10.97 -19.62
C LYS A 283 11.63 -10.14 -18.38
N LEU A 284 12.55 -10.02 -17.43
CA LEU A 284 12.32 -9.28 -16.18
C LEU A 284 12.27 -7.78 -16.45
N ALA A 285 13.20 -7.27 -17.26
CA ALA A 285 13.23 -5.88 -17.69
C ALA A 285 11.96 -5.51 -18.48
N GLN A 286 11.48 -6.40 -19.37
CA GLN A 286 10.20 -6.19 -20.06
C GLN A 286 9.01 -6.12 -19.10
N ASP A 287 8.96 -6.99 -18.08
CA ASP A 287 7.89 -6.96 -17.09
C ASP A 287 7.93 -5.65 -16.28
N ILE A 288 9.11 -5.19 -15.88
CA ILE A 288 9.28 -3.91 -15.18
C ILE A 288 8.77 -2.75 -16.04
N VAL A 289 9.17 -2.69 -17.31
CA VAL A 289 8.75 -1.63 -18.24
C VAL A 289 7.25 -1.69 -18.55
N ALA A 290 6.65 -2.88 -18.58
CA ALA A 290 5.23 -3.03 -18.88
C ALA A 290 4.32 -2.66 -17.70
N VAL A 291 4.75 -2.89 -16.47
CA VAL A 291 3.98 -2.59 -15.25
C VAL A 291 4.14 -1.12 -14.83
N ALA A 292 5.27 -0.50 -15.16
CA ALA A 292 5.59 0.87 -14.83
C ALA A 292 4.91 1.90 -15.75
#